data_AF-A0AA39N9D3-F1
#
_entry.id   AF-A0AA39N9D3-F1
#
_cell.length_a   1.000
_cell.length_b   1.000
_cell.length_c   1.000
_cell.angle_alpha   90.00
_cell.angle_beta   90.00
_cell.angle_gamma   90.00
#
_symmetry.space_group_name_H-M   'P 1'
#
loop_
_entity.id
_entity.type
_entity.pdbx_description
1 polymer ?
#
loop_
_entity_poly.entity_id
_entity_poly.type
_entity_poly.pdbx_seq_one_letter_code
_entity_poly.pdbx_strand_id
1 'polypeptide(L)' 'KNQQGKKLGLRIIQALTYISENSGCYKTILNCSDANIPFYKKCGYEKKENEM' A
#
# COMPACT_ATOMS: atom_id res chain seq x y z
N LYS A 1 7.84 9.63 12.91
CA LYS A 1 7.23 8.72 13.92
C LYS A 1 5.95 9.27 14.54
N ASN A 2 5.88 10.56 14.90
CA ASN A 2 4.70 11.23 15.49
C ASN A 2 3.35 11.10 14.76
N GLN A 3 3.34 10.71 13.48
CA GLN A 3 2.10 10.48 12.71
C GLN A 3 1.71 9.00 12.58
N GLN A 4 2.53 8.07 13.10
CA GLN A 4 2.20 6.64 13.12
C GLN A 4 1.00 6.40 14.05
N GLY A 5 0.17 5.41 13.73
CA GLY A 5 -1.07 5.12 14.47
C GLY A 5 -2.26 6.03 14.13
N LYS A 6 -2.04 7.19 13.49
CA LYS A 6 -3.10 8.14 13.12
C LYS A 6 -3.77 7.87 11.76
N LYS A 7 -3.62 6.65 11.23
CA LYS A 7 -4.13 6.23 9.91
C LYS A 7 -3.61 7.04 8.70
N LEU A 8 -2.62 7.92 8.87
CA LEU A 8 -2.07 8.73 7.76
C LEU A 8 -1.53 7.85 6.62
N GLY A 9 -0.73 6.83 6.94
CA GLY A 9 -0.21 5.91 5.93
C GLY A 9 -1.31 5.18 5.15
N LEU A 10 -2.39 4.76 5.83
CA LEU A 10 -3.54 4.13 5.17
C LEU A 10 -4.21 5.08 4.18
N ARG A 11 -4.42 6.35 4.56
CA ARG A 11 -5.01 7.36 3.68
C ARG A 11 -4.15 7.65 2.46
N ILE A 12 -2.82 7.69 2.63
CA ILE A 12 -1.88 7.86 1.52
C ILE A 12 -2.00 6.71 0.53
N ILE A 13 -1.99 5.46 1.01
CA ILE A 13 -2.12 4.29 0.13
C ILE A 13 -3.46 4.32 -0.61
N GLN A 14 -4.57 4.56 0.08
CA GLN A 14 -5.89 4.66 -0.55
C GLN A 14 -5.94 5.75 -1.65
N ALA A 15 -5.37 6.93 -1.40
CA ALA A 15 -5.35 8.01 -2.37
C ALA A 15 -4.52 7.66 -3.61
N LEU A 16 -3.34 7.05 -3.42
CA LEU A 16 -2.48 6.62 -4.53
C LEU A 16 -3.12 5.49 -5.34
N THR A 17 -3.75 4.52 -4.68
CA THR A 17 -4.52 3.45 -5.36
C THR A 17 -5.65 4.05 -6.19
N TYR A 18 -6.43 4.99 -5.63
CA TYR A 18 -7.51 5.66 -6.35
C TYR A 18 -7.00 6.42 -7.59
N ILE A 19 -5.89 7.14 -7.47
CA ILE A 19 -5.27 7.84 -8.61
C ILE A 19 -4.83 6.85 -9.69
N SER A 20 -4.22 5.73 -9.30
CA SER A 20 -3.79 4.69 -10.22
C SER A 20 -4.97 4.09 -11.00
N GLU A 21 -6.04 3.71 -10.31
CA GLU A 21 -7.27 3.17 -10.92
C GLU A 21 -7.91 4.18 -11.89
N ASN A 22 -8.04 5.44 -11.48
CA ASN A 22 -8.58 6.50 -12.32
C ASN A 22 -7.70 6.85 -13.52
N SER A 23 -6.40 6.57 -13.44
CA SER A 23 -5.46 6.76 -14.54
C SER A 23 -5.51 5.60 -15.55
N GLY A 24 -6.40 4.62 -15.34
CA GLY A 24 -6.54 3.44 -16.20
C GLY A 24 -5.45 2.38 -15.96
N CYS A 25 -4.72 2.44 -14.85
CA CYS A 25 -3.76 1.41 -14.51
C CYS A 25 -4.48 0.10 -14.18
N TYR A 26 -4.12 -0.99 -14.88
CA TYR A 26 -4.70 -2.31 -14.63
C TYR A 26 -4.26 -2.92 -13.29
N LYS A 27 -3.15 -2.44 -12.71
CA LYS A 27 -2.57 -2.94 -11.45
C LYS A 27 -1.72 -1.87 -10.76
N THR A 28 -1.75 -1.88 -9.44
CA THR A 28 -0.83 -1.10 -8.58
C THR A 28 0.03 -2.06 -7.77
N ILE A 29 1.35 -1.88 -7.79
CA ILE A 29 2.31 -2.69 -7.03
C ILE A 29 3.22 -1.80 -6.19
N LEU A 30 3.79 -2.37 -5.13
CA LEU A 30 4.75 -1.72 -4.25
C LEU A 30 5.65 -2.78 -3.63
N ASN A 31 6.86 -2.36 -3.24
CA ASN A 31 7.79 -3.18 -2.49
C ASN A 31 7.75 -2.75 -1.02
N CYS A 32 7.86 -3.72 -0.12
CA CYS A 32 7.92 -3.46 1.31
C CYS A 32 8.74 -4.53 2.02
N SER A 33 9.33 -4.16 3.17
CA SER A 33 9.93 -5.14 4.08
C SER A 33 8.88 -6.10 4.62
N ASP A 34 9.25 -7.35 4.93
CA ASP A 34 8.31 -8.36 5.45
C ASP A 34 7.53 -7.88 6.70
N ALA A 35 8.16 -7.06 7.55
CA ALA A 35 7.54 -6.46 8.74
C ALA A 35 6.30 -5.59 8.43
N ASN A 36 6.18 -5.06 7.21
CA ASN A 36 5.10 -4.18 6.79
C ASN A 36 4.01 -4.89 5.96
N ILE A 37 4.19 -6.16 5.61
CA ILE A 37 3.16 -6.95 4.91
C ILE A 37 1.79 -6.88 5.61
N PRO A 38 1.69 -7.02 6.96
CA PRO A 38 0.39 -6.95 7.64
C PRO A 38 -0.30 -5.59 7.48
N PHE A 39 0.45 -4.50 7.33
CA PHE A 39 -0.12 -3.18 7.08
C PHE A 39 -0.71 -3.08 5.67
N TYR A 40 0.01 -3.54 4.65
CA TYR A 40 -0.46 -3.50 3.26
C TYR A 40 -1.63 -4.46 3.00
N LYS A 41 -1.68 -5.62 3.68
CA LYS A 41 -2.87 -6.49 3.69
C LYS A 41 -4.12 -5.75 4.17
N LYS A 42 -4.01 -4.91 5.20
CA LYS A 42 -5.12 -4.06 5.68
C LYS A 42 -5.51 -2.96 4.69
N CYS A 43 -4.61 -2.60 3.76
CA CYS A 43 -4.89 -1.65 2.69
C CYS A 43 -5.52 -2.32 1.45
N GLY A 44 -5.72 -3.65 1.46
CA GLY A 44 -6.29 -4.40 0.33
C GLY A 44 -5.25 -5.01 -0.62
N TYR A 45 -3.96 -4.91 -0.31
CA TYR A 45 -2.89 -5.48 -1.13
C TYR A 45 -2.61 -6.94 -0.75
N GLU A 46 -2.16 -7.73 -1.72
CA GLU A 46 -1.77 -9.13 -1.55
C GLU A 46 -0.28 -9.31 -1.86
N LYS A 47 0.43 -10.12 -1.07
CA LYS A 47 1.82 -10.50 -1.37
C LYS A 47 1.82 -11.43 -2.58
N LYS A 48 2.51 -11.04 -3.65
CA LYS A 48 2.72 -11.90 -4.84
C LYS A 48 4.15 -12.41 -4.92
N GLU A 49 5.14 -11.51 -4.81
CA GLU A 49 6.56 -11.82 -4.92
C GLU A 49 7.34 -11.07 -3.81
N ASN A 50 8.53 -11.56 -3.47
CA ASN A 50 9.50 -10.83 -2.64
C ASN A 50 10.70 -10.51 -3.52
N GLU A 51 11.03 -9.23 -3.63
CA GLU A 51 12.26 -8.77 -4.24
C GLU A 51 13.43 -9.04 -3.25
N MET A 52 14.53 -9.62 -3.75
CA MET A 52 15.74 -9.92 -2.98
C MET A 52 16.73 -8.76 -2.97
#